data_AF-A0A024SDT1-F1
#
_entry.id   AF-A0A024SDT1-F1
#
_cell.length_a   1.000
_cell.length_b   1.000
_cell.length_c   1.000
_cell.angle_alpha   90.00
_cell.angle_beta   90.00
_cell.angle_gamma   90.00
#
_symmetry.space_group_name_H-M   'P 1'
#
loop_
_entity.id
_entity.type
_entity.pdbx_description
1 polymer ?
#
loop_
_entity_poly.entity_id
_entity_poly.type
_entity_poly.pdbx_seq_one_letter_code
_entity_poly.pdbx_strand_id
1 'polypeptide(L)'
;MAHRLADNSAAIFSPSVARIAASTARDWSYVDAWLASKSPAWKSSLPPFERNQDTLKALLALVSINEAADDQRRLLARVDATALQGLSAHDRAEMPSSSSSSNNNNNNNSSSSNSGGNTALTKGHLLDAIEHSLPKDGANALNVLTAVASEAAATASPDPDHIGRLMLRLQGRIYGAEQTAARVDALERHLQRETEAAEELLHTLQSDGYKPPSDLAKQNLDVQRRIKTVSAQLPDLHDRVTALAASVATPHPAIGDVIELEQQYQALLFHVRELSEQLAALSQQGAR
;
A
#
# COMPACT_ATOMS: atom_id res chain seq x y z
N MET A 1 -3.67 -46.42 42.05
CA MET A 1 -2.89 -45.27 41.54
C MET A 1 -1.78 -45.79 40.63
N ALA A 2 -1.43 -45.05 39.58
CA ALA A 2 -0.46 -45.37 38.51
C ALA A 2 -1.00 -46.16 37.29
N HIS A 3 -1.90 -45.56 36.50
CA HIS A 3 -2.10 -45.87 35.07
C HIS A 3 -2.45 -44.60 34.29
N ARG A 4 -1.67 -43.52 34.46
CA ARG A 4 -1.94 -42.23 33.80
C ARG A 4 -0.75 -41.65 33.01
N LEU A 5 0.14 -42.50 32.50
CA LEU A 5 1.33 -42.06 31.75
C LEU A 5 1.56 -42.80 30.42
N ALA A 6 0.62 -43.60 29.91
CA ALA A 6 0.85 -44.39 28.69
C ALA A 6 0.24 -43.80 27.40
N ASP A 7 -0.78 -42.93 27.48
CA ASP A 7 -1.57 -42.59 26.27
C ASP A 7 -1.03 -41.42 25.44
N ASN A 8 -0.02 -40.68 25.93
CA ASN A 8 0.63 -39.61 25.14
C ASN A 8 1.76 -40.11 24.22
N SER A 9 2.01 -41.42 24.17
CA SER A 9 3.14 -41.99 23.42
C SER A 9 2.81 -42.44 21.98
N ALA A 10 1.54 -42.40 21.57
CA ALA A 10 1.11 -42.96 20.28
C ALA A 10 1.20 -41.98 19.09
N ALA A 11 1.33 -40.67 19.33
CA ALA A 11 1.56 -39.68 18.26
C ALA A 11 3.02 -39.63 17.74
N ILE A 12 3.90 -40.47 18.30
CA ILE A 12 5.37 -40.38 18.16
C ILE A 12 5.92 -41.27 17.03
N PHE A 13 5.09 -42.05 16.31
CA PHE A 13 5.57 -43.05 15.34
C PHE A 13 5.35 -42.68 13.86
N SER A 14 5.73 -41.46 13.48
CA SER A 14 6.18 -41.20 12.11
C SER A 14 7.41 -40.30 12.15
N PRO A 15 8.57 -40.74 11.61
CA PRO A 15 9.76 -39.91 11.52
C PRO A 15 9.52 -38.53 10.91
N SER A 16 8.52 -38.43 10.02
CA SER A 16 8.11 -37.17 9.41
C SER A 16 7.40 -36.24 10.40
N VAL A 17 6.46 -36.75 11.20
CA VAL A 17 5.72 -35.97 12.21
C VAL A 17 6.66 -35.54 13.34
N ALA A 18 7.55 -36.42 13.79
CA ALA A 18 8.57 -36.08 14.78
C ALA A 18 9.52 -34.98 14.27
N ARG A 19 9.92 -35.04 12.99
CA ARG A 19 10.76 -34.01 12.36
C ARG A 19 10.03 -32.67 12.26
N ILE A 20 8.75 -32.67 11.90
CA ILE A 20 7.92 -31.45 11.83
C ILE A 20 7.73 -30.85 13.22
N ALA A 21 7.44 -31.67 14.24
CA ALA A 21 7.33 -31.21 15.62
C ALA A 21 8.67 -30.66 16.17
N ALA A 22 9.79 -31.27 15.79
CA ALA A 22 11.11 -30.78 16.16
C ALA A 22 11.47 -29.46 15.47
N SER A 23 11.10 -29.28 14.19
CA SER A 23 11.32 -28.01 13.48
C SER A 23 10.44 -26.90 14.06
N THR A 24 9.17 -27.17 14.33
CA THR A 24 8.27 -26.16 14.90
C THR A 24 8.70 -25.78 16.32
N ALA A 25 9.18 -26.72 17.13
CA ALA A 25 9.75 -26.43 18.45
C ALA A 25 11.01 -25.56 18.37
N ARG A 26 11.85 -25.74 17.34
CA ARG A 26 13.02 -24.90 17.09
C ARG A 26 12.62 -23.48 16.65
N ASP A 27 11.59 -23.36 15.82
CA ASP A 27 11.11 -22.05 15.37
C ASP A 27 10.51 -21.26 16.55
N TRP A 28 9.79 -21.94 17.45
CA TRP A 28 9.31 -21.32 18.69
C TRP A 28 10.43 -20.84 19.60
N SER A 29 11.51 -21.63 19.77
CA SER A 29 12.64 -21.20 20.61
C SER A 29 13.40 -20.02 20.00
N TYR A 30 13.48 -19.95 18.67
CA TYR A 30 14.04 -18.78 17.98
C TYR A 30 13.20 -17.52 18.21
N VAL A 31 11.87 -17.61 18.06
CA VAL A 31 10.95 -16.49 18.34
C VAL A 31 11.03 -16.06 19.81
N ASP A 32 11.06 -17.01 20.75
CA ASP A 32 11.15 -16.70 22.19
C ASP A 32 12.48 -16.00 22.53
N ALA A 33 13.60 -16.43 21.94
CA ALA A 33 14.89 -15.76 22.09
C ALA A 33 14.91 -14.35 21.48
N TRP A 34 14.29 -14.19 20.30
CA TRP A 34 14.16 -12.89 19.64
C TRP A 34 13.29 -11.92 20.46
N LEU A 35 12.14 -12.36 20.96
CA LEU A 35 11.27 -11.57 21.83
C LEU A 35 11.98 -11.15 23.12
N ALA A 36 12.73 -12.07 23.74
CA ALA A 36 13.54 -11.77 24.93
C ALA A 36 14.65 -10.74 24.65
N SER A 37 15.17 -10.69 23.42
CA SER A 37 16.20 -9.71 23.03
C SER A 37 15.64 -8.30 22.79
N LYS A 38 14.40 -8.18 22.30
CA LYS A 38 13.80 -6.90 21.90
C LYS A 38 13.30 -6.06 23.07
N SER A 39 12.89 -6.68 24.17
CA SER A 39 12.66 -5.92 25.40
C SER A 39 12.96 -6.71 26.68
N PRO A 40 13.69 -6.13 27.65
CA PRO A 40 13.85 -6.70 28.98
C PRO A 40 12.52 -6.83 29.74
N ALA A 41 11.51 -6.02 29.37
CA ALA A 41 10.19 -5.99 29.98
C ALA A 41 9.35 -7.23 29.64
N TRP A 42 9.46 -7.75 28.40
CA TRP A 42 8.77 -8.97 27.98
C TRP A 42 9.31 -10.23 28.63
N LYS A 43 10.52 -10.20 29.19
CA LYS A 43 11.06 -11.33 29.97
C LYS A 43 10.24 -11.65 31.22
N SER A 44 9.55 -10.65 31.79
CA SER A 44 8.80 -10.81 33.06
C SER A 44 7.28 -10.97 32.89
N SER A 45 6.71 -10.62 31.73
CA SER A 45 5.28 -10.81 31.46
C SER A 45 5.00 -10.68 29.96
N LEU A 46 5.14 -11.78 29.22
CA LEU A 46 4.51 -11.88 27.90
C LEU A 46 2.99 -12.03 28.11
N PRO A 47 2.15 -11.20 27.47
CA PRO A 47 0.72 -11.47 27.39
C PRO A 47 0.51 -12.90 26.88
N PRO A 48 -0.34 -13.72 27.53
CA PRO A 48 -0.58 -15.08 27.07
C PRO A 48 -1.21 -15.03 25.68
N PHE A 49 -0.56 -15.65 24.70
CA PHE A 49 -1.08 -15.78 23.35
C PHE A 49 -1.12 -17.25 22.95
N GLU A 50 -2.04 -17.59 22.05
CA GLU A 50 -2.22 -18.94 21.58
C GLU A 50 -1.03 -19.39 20.72
N ARG A 51 -0.38 -20.50 21.11
CA ARG A 51 0.72 -21.11 20.35
C ARG A 51 0.16 -22.00 19.24
N ASN A 52 -0.40 -21.37 18.21
CA ASN A 52 -0.91 -22.00 17.00
C ASN A 52 0.13 -21.88 15.84
N GLN A 53 0.01 -22.71 14.80
CA GLN A 53 0.83 -22.64 13.59
C GLN A 53 0.70 -21.28 12.87
N ASP A 54 -0.49 -20.69 12.89
CA ASP A 54 -0.72 -19.38 12.26
C ASP A 54 -0.02 -18.26 13.02
N THR A 55 0.00 -18.34 14.37
CA THR A 55 0.73 -17.36 15.19
C THR A 55 2.23 -17.53 15.04
N LEU A 56 2.75 -18.76 14.91
CA LEU A 56 4.16 -19.00 14.58
C LEU A 56 4.55 -18.36 13.24
N LYS A 57 3.76 -18.57 12.18
CA LYS A 57 4.01 -17.99 10.86
C LYS A 57 4.00 -16.45 10.90
N ALA A 58 3.01 -15.87 11.58
CA ALA A 58 2.92 -14.42 11.75
C ALA A 58 4.12 -13.85 12.52
N LEU A 59 4.55 -14.52 13.60
CA LEU A 59 5.70 -14.10 14.39
C LEU A 59 7.01 -14.24 13.61
N LEU A 60 7.21 -15.31 12.85
CA LEU A 60 8.40 -15.47 11.99
C LEU A 60 8.45 -14.41 10.88
N ALA A 61 7.32 -14.09 10.26
CA ALA A 61 7.24 -13.01 9.28
C ALA A 61 7.53 -11.65 9.93
N LEU A 62 7.04 -11.42 11.14
CA LEU A 62 7.31 -10.18 11.87
C LEU A 62 8.79 -10.07 12.28
N VAL A 63 9.41 -11.18 12.69
CA VAL A 63 10.85 -11.24 13.00
C VAL A 63 11.66 -10.88 11.76
N SER A 64 11.39 -11.50 10.61
CA SER A 64 12.14 -11.26 9.38
C SER A 64 11.97 -9.83 8.85
N ILE A 65 10.76 -9.26 8.94
CA ILE A 65 10.50 -7.86 8.58
C ILE A 65 11.25 -6.91 9.51
N ASN A 66 11.29 -7.19 10.82
CA ASN A 66 12.04 -6.37 11.77
C ASN A 66 13.55 -6.45 11.53
N GLU A 67 14.11 -7.64 11.27
CA GLU A 67 15.53 -7.80 10.94
C GLU A 67 15.89 -7.03 9.66
N ALA A 68 15.06 -7.13 8.61
CA ALA A 68 15.24 -6.35 7.39
C ALA A 68 15.18 -4.83 7.64
N ALA A 69 14.25 -4.37 8.48
CA ALA A 69 14.15 -2.96 8.84
C ALA A 69 15.34 -2.48 9.68
N ASP A 70 15.82 -3.30 10.61
CA ASP A 70 17.01 -3.00 11.42
C ASP A 70 18.27 -2.92 10.55
N ASP A 71 18.42 -3.81 9.58
CA ASP A 71 19.53 -3.77 8.62
C ASP A 71 19.48 -2.53 7.73
N GLN A 72 18.29 -2.15 7.26
CA GLN A 72 18.10 -0.89 6.52
C GLN A 72 18.48 0.32 7.38
N ARG A 73 18.07 0.36 8.66
CA ARG A 73 18.44 1.43 9.60
C ARG A 73 19.95 1.50 9.83
N ARG A 74 20.62 0.35 9.97
CA ARG A 74 22.09 0.29 10.11
C ARG A 74 22.80 0.82 8.87
N LEU A 75 22.29 0.52 7.68
CA LEU A 75 22.85 1.02 6.42
C LEU A 75 22.67 2.54 6.29
N LEU A 76 21.48 3.06 6.58
CA LEU A 76 21.24 4.50 6.58
C LEU A 76 22.13 5.23 7.59
N ALA A 77 22.21 4.75 8.83
CA ALA A 77 23.07 5.34 9.85
C ALA A 77 24.56 5.35 9.44
N ARG A 78 25.02 4.33 8.70
CA ARG A 78 26.39 4.32 8.14
C ARG A 78 26.56 5.38 7.06
N VAL A 79 25.60 5.50 6.13
CA VAL A 79 25.63 6.52 5.07
C VAL A 79 25.64 7.92 5.68
N ASP A 80 24.74 8.19 6.63
CA ASP A 80 24.65 9.47 7.32
C ASP A 80 25.96 9.80 8.05
N ALA A 81 26.55 8.83 8.76
CA ALA A 81 27.84 9.01 9.42
C ALA A 81 28.97 9.35 8.43
N THR A 82 29.01 8.68 7.26
CA THR A 82 30.00 8.99 6.22
C THR A 82 29.77 10.36 5.58
N ALA A 83 28.51 10.76 5.37
CA ALA A 83 28.16 12.07 4.83
C ALA A 83 28.55 13.20 5.80
N LEU A 84 28.26 13.04 7.10
CA LEU A 84 28.67 13.99 8.15
C LEU A 84 30.19 14.09 8.27
N GLN A 85 30.92 12.97 8.11
CA GLN A 85 32.37 12.98 8.09
C GLN A 85 32.91 13.76 6.88
N GLY A 86 32.28 13.62 5.71
CA GLY A 86 32.63 14.39 4.51
C GLY A 86 32.40 15.89 4.68
N LEU A 87 31.24 16.28 5.23
CA LEU A 87 30.91 17.69 5.49
C LEU A 87 31.84 18.31 6.54
N SER A 88 32.10 17.62 7.65
CA SER A 88 33.04 18.12 8.67
C SER A 88 34.48 18.22 8.18
N ALA A 89 34.91 17.34 7.26
CA ALA A 89 36.21 17.46 6.61
C ALA A 89 36.27 18.66 5.63
N HIS A 90 35.17 18.95 4.95
CA HIS A 90 35.05 20.10 4.04
C HIS A 90 35.00 21.43 4.79
N ASP A 91 34.19 21.54 5.84
CA ASP A 91 34.09 22.72 6.71
C ASP A 91 35.43 23.05 7.39
N ARG A 92 36.21 22.03 7.74
CA ARG A 92 37.57 22.18 8.27
C ARG A 92 38.60 22.61 7.23
N ALA A 93 38.34 22.39 5.93
CA ALA A 93 39.22 22.80 4.83
C ALA A 93 38.92 24.24 4.36
N GLU A 94 37.71 24.76 4.56
CA GLU A 94 37.28 26.10 4.13
C GLU A 94 37.56 27.23 5.13
N MET A 95 38.21 26.97 6.27
CA MET A 95 38.64 28.01 7.21
C MET A 95 40.14 28.33 7.12
N PRO A 96 40.60 29.13 6.13
CA PRO A 96 41.83 29.89 6.25
C PRO A 96 41.59 31.19 7.02
N SER A 97 42.37 31.36 8.08
CA SER A 97 42.57 32.56 8.88
C SER A 97 42.50 33.88 8.09
N SER A 98 41.61 34.79 8.48
CA SER A 98 41.70 36.22 8.11
C SER A 98 41.25 37.13 9.27
N SER A 99 42.16 37.27 10.23
CA SER A 99 42.31 38.49 11.02
C SER A 99 42.96 39.56 10.14
N SER A 100 42.24 40.58 9.65
CA SER A 100 42.77 41.95 9.43
C SER A 100 41.76 42.95 8.82
N SER A 101 41.78 44.15 9.42
CA SER A 101 41.61 45.47 8.80
C SER A 101 40.20 46.06 8.55
N SER A 102 39.76 46.81 9.57
CA SER A 102 39.09 48.11 9.41
C SER A 102 39.99 49.12 8.67
N ASN A 103 39.47 49.87 7.68
CA ASN A 103 39.64 51.34 7.63
C ASN A 103 38.84 52.05 6.51
N ASN A 104 38.12 53.10 6.93
CA ASN A 104 37.92 54.45 6.34
C ASN A 104 37.31 54.72 4.93
N ASN A 105 36.11 55.33 4.97
CA ASN A 105 35.77 56.73 4.62
C ASN A 105 36.48 57.46 3.46
N ASN A 106 35.69 57.96 2.49
CA ASN A 106 35.40 59.39 2.26
C ASN A 106 34.52 59.56 1.00
N ASN A 107 33.33 60.15 1.06
CA ASN A 107 32.99 61.59 1.02
C ASN A 107 33.37 62.33 -0.28
N ASN A 108 32.35 62.75 -1.06
CA ASN A 108 32.06 64.12 -1.54
C ASN A 108 31.11 64.04 -2.76
N ASN A 109 29.89 64.57 -2.75
CA ASN A 109 29.41 65.95 -2.62
C ASN A 109 28.91 66.48 -3.99
N SER A 110 27.86 67.31 -3.89
CA SER A 110 27.46 68.40 -4.79
C SER A 110 26.58 68.13 -6.01
N SER A 111 25.30 68.47 -5.80
CA SER A 111 24.54 69.53 -6.50
C SER A 111 23.93 69.28 -7.89
N SER A 112 22.59 69.29 -7.86
CA SER A 112 21.70 70.21 -8.58
C SER A 112 21.84 70.33 -10.11
N SER A 113 20.83 69.82 -10.81
CA SER A 113 20.20 70.58 -11.91
C SER A 113 18.82 70.02 -12.25
N ASN A 114 17.82 70.87 -12.11
CA ASN A 114 16.51 70.78 -12.75
C ASN A 114 16.61 70.30 -14.21
N SER A 115 15.77 69.35 -14.62
CA SER A 115 15.16 69.38 -15.95
C SER A 115 13.89 68.53 -15.96
N GLY A 116 12.74 69.19 -15.81
CA GLY A 116 11.47 68.62 -16.21
C GLY A 116 11.44 68.50 -17.73
N GLY A 117 11.21 67.30 -18.23
CA GLY A 117 11.13 67.03 -19.66
C GLY A 117 10.57 65.64 -19.90
N ASN A 118 9.26 65.59 -20.16
CA ASN A 118 8.57 64.44 -20.71
C ASN A 118 9.31 63.88 -21.93
N THR A 119 9.83 62.67 -21.83
CA THR A 119 9.91 61.76 -22.98
C THR A 119 9.55 60.37 -22.47
N ALA A 120 8.58 59.74 -23.10
CA ALA A 120 8.26 58.34 -22.87
C ALA A 120 9.54 57.52 -23.10
N LEU A 121 10.20 57.15 -22.01
CA LEU A 121 11.25 56.14 -21.99
C LEU A 121 10.59 54.85 -22.44
N THR A 122 10.57 54.62 -23.75
CA THR A 122 10.16 53.33 -24.29
C THR A 122 11.04 52.29 -23.60
N LYS A 123 10.45 51.18 -23.20
CA LYS A 123 11.13 50.08 -22.48
C LYS A 123 12.50 49.76 -23.10
N GLY A 124 12.63 49.90 -24.42
CA GLY A 124 13.89 49.79 -25.16
C GLY A 124 14.98 50.75 -24.67
N HIS A 125 14.74 52.07 -24.60
CA HIS A 125 15.75 53.03 -24.14
C HIS A 125 16.08 52.89 -22.65
N LEU A 126 15.14 52.43 -21.82
CA LEU A 126 15.39 52.15 -20.41
C LEU A 126 16.25 50.89 -20.25
N LEU A 127 15.96 49.83 -21.01
CA LEU A 127 16.76 48.60 -21.01
C LEU A 127 18.16 48.86 -21.56
N ASP A 128 18.28 49.67 -22.62
CA ASP A 128 19.55 50.06 -23.21
C ASP A 128 20.38 50.91 -22.22
N ALA A 129 19.76 51.87 -21.53
CA ALA A 129 20.44 52.64 -20.47
C ALA A 129 20.80 51.79 -19.24
N ILE A 130 19.99 50.77 -18.90
CA ILE A 130 20.29 49.81 -17.83
C ILE A 130 21.45 48.89 -18.25
N GLU A 131 21.47 48.43 -19.50
CA GLU A 131 22.53 47.58 -20.05
C GLU A 131 23.88 48.32 -20.09
N HIS A 132 23.87 49.61 -20.45
CA HIS A 132 25.07 50.46 -20.46
C HIS A 132 25.50 50.95 -19.06
N SER A 133 24.62 50.90 -18.05
CA SER A 133 24.93 51.27 -16.65
C SER A 133 25.23 50.07 -15.76
N LEU A 134 25.06 48.84 -16.26
CA LEU A 134 25.42 47.63 -15.54
C LEU A 134 26.94 47.38 -15.66
N PRO A 135 27.68 47.27 -14.54
CA PRO A 135 29.07 46.84 -14.57
C PRO A 135 29.18 45.46 -15.23
N LYS A 136 30.29 45.16 -15.91
CA LYS A 136 30.50 43.86 -16.58
C LYS A 136 30.30 42.68 -15.62
N ASP A 137 30.65 42.86 -14.35
CA ASP A 137 30.44 41.86 -13.30
C ASP A 137 28.94 41.68 -12.96
N GLY A 138 28.14 42.75 -13.01
CA GLY A 138 26.70 42.70 -12.82
C GLY A 138 25.96 42.02 -13.97
N ALA A 139 26.39 42.24 -15.22
CA ALA A 139 25.87 41.54 -16.39
C ALA A 139 26.19 40.04 -16.35
N ASN A 140 27.41 39.68 -15.93
CA ASN A 140 27.81 38.30 -15.73
C ASN A 140 27.00 37.64 -14.60
N ALA A 141 26.82 38.32 -13.47
CA ALA A 141 26.00 37.80 -12.35
C ALA A 141 24.54 37.59 -12.77
N LEU A 142 23.97 38.51 -13.54
CA LEU A 142 22.60 38.39 -14.05
C LEU A 142 22.46 37.25 -15.07
N ASN A 143 23.44 37.06 -15.96
CA ASN A 143 23.47 35.94 -16.89
C ASN A 143 23.64 34.59 -16.17
N VAL A 144 24.47 34.53 -15.13
CA VAL A 144 24.60 33.34 -14.28
C VAL A 144 23.30 33.07 -13.52
N LEU A 145 22.66 34.08 -12.95
CA LEU A 145 21.34 33.92 -12.30
C LEU A 145 20.26 33.49 -13.28
N THR A 146 20.28 33.99 -14.51
CA THR A 146 19.33 33.59 -15.56
C THR A 146 19.59 32.15 -16.00
N ALA A 147 20.86 31.75 -16.14
CA ALA A 147 21.24 30.38 -16.45
C ALA A 147 20.82 29.41 -15.32
N VAL A 148 21.14 29.75 -14.07
CA VAL A 148 20.75 28.97 -12.88
C VAL A 148 19.22 28.92 -12.74
N ALA A 149 18.52 30.03 -12.99
CA ALA A 149 17.05 30.04 -12.97
C ALA A 149 16.46 29.22 -14.10
N SER A 150 17.08 29.19 -15.29
CA SER A 150 16.62 28.36 -16.42
C SER A 150 16.84 26.87 -16.18
N GLU A 151 17.97 26.51 -15.54
CA GLU A 151 18.28 25.13 -15.15
C GLU A 151 17.40 24.67 -13.98
N ALA A 152 17.22 25.52 -12.97
CA ALA A 152 16.31 25.25 -11.86
C ALA A 152 14.84 25.20 -12.31
N ALA A 153 14.40 26.08 -13.21
CA ALA A 153 13.05 26.05 -13.77
C ALA A 153 12.81 24.82 -14.66
N ALA A 154 13.83 24.33 -15.37
CA ALA A 154 13.77 23.07 -16.08
C ALA A 154 13.62 21.87 -15.12
N THR A 155 14.18 21.95 -13.92
CA THR A 155 13.98 20.93 -12.86
C THR A 155 12.68 21.12 -12.05
N ALA A 156 12.10 22.31 -12.06
CA ALA A 156 10.91 22.68 -11.28
C ALA A 156 9.60 22.65 -12.07
N SER A 157 9.66 22.46 -13.39
CA SER A 157 8.51 22.10 -14.22
C SER A 157 8.41 20.56 -14.20
N PRO A 158 7.55 19.96 -13.35
CA PRO A 158 7.31 18.53 -13.42
C PRO A 158 6.77 18.20 -14.80
N ASP A 159 7.44 17.27 -15.49
CA ASP A 159 7.01 16.70 -16.76
C ASP A 159 5.49 16.41 -16.69
N PRO A 160 4.66 17.01 -17.56
CA PRO A 160 3.20 16.83 -17.50
C PRO A 160 2.82 15.35 -17.59
N ASP A 161 3.62 14.54 -18.29
CA ASP A 161 3.42 13.10 -18.36
C ASP A 161 3.72 12.40 -17.03
N HIS A 162 4.67 12.91 -16.23
CA HIS A 162 4.96 12.40 -14.89
C HIS A 162 3.80 12.65 -13.93
N ILE A 163 3.21 13.86 -13.94
CA ILE A 163 2.01 14.16 -13.16
C ILE A 163 0.85 13.27 -13.62
N GLY A 164 0.64 13.13 -14.93
CA GLY A 164 -0.40 12.25 -15.48
C GLY A 164 -0.26 10.81 -15.02
N ARG A 165 0.95 10.25 -15.07
CA ARG A 165 1.24 8.90 -14.56
C ARG A 165 1.00 8.76 -13.05
N LEU A 166 1.37 9.77 -12.27
CA LEU A 166 1.10 9.78 -10.82
C LEU A 166 -0.40 9.85 -10.53
N MET A 167 -1.13 10.70 -11.25
CA MET A 167 -2.58 10.83 -11.11
C MET A 167 -3.29 9.52 -11.45
N LEU A 168 -2.94 8.88 -12.57
CA LEU A 168 -3.51 7.58 -12.95
C LEU A 168 -3.18 6.48 -11.93
N ARG A 169 -1.95 6.46 -11.41
CA ARG A 169 -1.56 5.51 -10.37
C ARG A 169 -2.35 5.74 -9.08
N LEU A 170 -2.51 6.98 -8.66
CA LEU A 170 -3.30 7.32 -7.47
C LEU A 170 -4.76 6.94 -7.68
N GLN A 171 -5.33 7.21 -8.86
CA GLN A 171 -6.70 6.81 -9.20
C GLN A 171 -6.87 5.28 -9.15
N GLY A 172 -5.91 4.53 -9.70
CA GLY A 172 -5.92 3.06 -9.61
C GLY A 172 -5.84 2.56 -8.16
N ARG A 173 -5.06 3.23 -7.30
CA ARG A 173 -4.98 2.89 -5.88
C ARG A 173 -6.26 3.22 -5.13
N ILE A 174 -6.89 4.36 -5.41
CA ILE A 174 -8.17 4.77 -4.80
C ILE A 174 -9.24 3.75 -5.17
N TYR A 175 -9.40 3.45 -6.45
CA TYR A 175 -10.39 2.47 -6.91
C TYR A 175 -10.15 1.08 -6.32
N GLY A 176 -8.89 0.62 -6.29
CA GLY A 176 -8.53 -0.65 -5.66
C GLY A 176 -8.89 -0.68 -4.17
N ALA A 177 -8.61 0.41 -3.44
CA ALA A 177 -8.96 0.53 -2.03
C ALA A 177 -10.47 0.53 -1.82
N GLU A 178 -11.23 1.29 -2.60
CA GLU A 178 -12.71 1.33 -2.56
C GLU A 178 -13.31 -0.06 -2.81
N GLN A 179 -12.81 -0.79 -3.81
CA GLN A 179 -13.30 -2.13 -4.10
C GLN A 179 -12.97 -3.13 -2.98
N THR A 180 -11.79 -3.03 -2.38
CA THR A 180 -11.46 -3.86 -1.19
C THR A 180 -12.34 -3.52 0.00
N ALA A 181 -12.63 -2.24 0.23
CA ALA A 181 -13.51 -1.80 1.30
C ALA A 181 -14.94 -2.34 1.12
N ALA A 182 -15.50 -2.25 -0.09
CA ALA A 182 -16.81 -2.81 -0.41
C ALA A 182 -16.87 -4.34 -0.20
N ARG A 183 -15.79 -5.06 -0.54
CA ARG A 183 -15.70 -6.51 -0.29
C ARG A 183 -15.66 -6.86 1.19
N VAL A 184 -14.89 -6.10 1.99
CA VAL A 184 -14.80 -6.30 3.44
C VAL A 184 -16.15 -6.02 4.09
N ASP A 185 -16.82 -4.95 3.70
CA ASP A 185 -18.15 -4.57 4.18
C ASP A 185 -19.23 -5.63 3.82
N ALA A 186 -19.12 -6.29 2.66
CA ALA A 186 -19.97 -7.43 2.33
C ALA A 186 -19.70 -8.66 3.23
N LEU A 187 -18.43 -8.94 3.54
CA LEU A 187 -18.03 -10.02 4.45
C LEU A 187 -18.46 -9.74 5.89
N GLU A 188 -18.34 -8.50 6.36
CA GLU A 188 -18.79 -8.08 7.68
C GLU A 188 -20.28 -8.33 7.85
N ARG A 189 -21.11 -7.90 6.90
CA ARG A 189 -22.55 -8.19 6.92
C ARG A 189 -22.85 -9.68 6.89
N HIS A 190 -22.05 -10.48 6.18
CA HIS A 190 -22.22 -11.93 6.17
C HIS A 190 -21.90 -12.54 7.53
N LEU A 191 -20.76 -12.18 8.13
CA LEU A 191 -20.36 -12.65 9.45
C LEU A 191 -21.39 -12.24 10.51
N GLN A 192 -21.89 -11.01 10.46
CA GLN A 192 -22.92 -10.53 11.38
C GLN A 192 -24.21 -11.36 11.30
N ARG A 193 -24.67 -11.70 10.08
CA ARG A 193 -25.83 -12.58 9.89
C ARG A 193 -25.57 -14.00 10.41
N GLU A 194 -24.37 -14.55 10.16
CA GLU A 194 -24.00 -15.87 10.67
C GLU A 194 -23.90 -15.89 12.20
N THR A 195 -23.40 -14.82 12.82
CA THR A 195 -23.37 -14.72 14.29
C THR A 195 -24.77 -14.62 14.87
N GLU A 196 -25.65 -13.80 14.30
CA GLU A 196 -27.05 -13.70 14.72
C GLU A 196 -27.78 -15.04 14.58
N ALA A 197 -27.58 -15.75 13.45
CA ALA A 197 -28.15 -17.08 13.24
C ALA A 197 -27.58 -18.11 14.24
N ALA A 198 -26.29 -18.08 14.53
CA ALA A 198 -25.68 -18.96 15.52
C ALA A 198 -26.19 -18.68 16.95
N GLU A 199 -26.41 -17.41 17.31
CA GLU A 199 -27.00 -17.01 18.59
C GLU A 199 -28.46 -17.46 18.71
N GLU A 200 -29.25 -17.34 17.64
CA GLU A 200 -30.63 -17.86 17.61
C GLU A 200 -30.65 -19.39 17.77
N LEU A 201 -29.75 -20.11 17.07
CA LEU A 201 -29.58 -21.54 17.23
C LEU A 201 -29.16 -21.92 18.66
N LEU A 202 -28.25 -21.17 19.26
CA LEU A 202 -27.82 -21.41 20.63
C LEU A 202 -28.98 -21.18 21.62
N HIS A 203 -29.76 -20.10 21.44
CA HIS A 203 -30.93 -19.82 22.26
C HIS A 203 -32.00 -20.91 22.12
N THR A 204 -32.26 -21.40 20.90
CA THR A 204 -33.21 -22.50 20.68
C THR A 204 -32.74 -23.82 21.29
N LEU A 205 -31.44 -24.12 21.21
CA LEU A 205 -30.84 -25.32 21.83
C LEU A 205 -30.82 -25.25 23.36
N GLN A 206 -30.63 -24.06 23.94
CA GLN A 206 -30.66 -23.84 25.39
C GLN A 206 -32.08 -23.80 25.97
N SER A 207 -33.09 -23.56 25.14
CA SER A 207 -34.47 -23.59 25.59
C SER A 207 -34.91 -25.03 25.94
N ASP A 208 -35.59 -25.20 27.08
CA ASP A 208 -36.09 -26.49 27.59
C ASP A 208 -37.12 -27.18 26.66
N GLY A 209 -37.52 -26.53 25.57
CA GLY A 209 -38.44 -27.06 24.56
C GLY A 209 -37.77 -27.75 23.37
N TYR A 210 -36.42 -27.80 23.32
CA TYR A 210 -35.72 -28.37 22.17
C TYR A 210 -36.00 -29.86 22.01
N LYS A 211 -36.58 -30.24 20.86
CA LYS A 211 -36.64 -31.61 20.37
C LYS A 211 -35.82 -31.70 19.09
N PRO A 212 -34.82 -32.61 19.01
CA PRO A 212 -34.04 -32.76 17.79
C PRO A 212 -35.00 -33.08 16.62
N PRO A 213 -35.02 -32.25 15.56
CA PRO A 213 -35.86 -32.50 14.40
C PRO A 213 -35.54 -33.88 13.81
N SER A 214 -36.56 -34.71 13.56
CA SER A 214 -36.38 -36.06 13.00
C SER A 214 -35.80 -36.06 11.58
N ASP A 215 -35.71 -34.89 10.94
CA ASP A 215 -35.17 -34.67 9.60
C ASP A 215 -33.65 -34.36 9.58
N LEU A 216 -33.01 -34.19 10.75
CA LEU A 216 -31.58 -33.88 10.84
C LEU A 216 -30.68 -34.88 10.12
N ALA A 217 -31.03 -36.17 10.16
CA ALA A 217 -30.25 -37.21 9.47
C ALA A 217 -30.31 -37.06 7.95
N LYS A 218 -31.47 -36.67 7.40
CA LYS A 218 -31.66 -36.45 5.96
C LYS A 218 -30.95 -35.17 5.52
N GLN A 219 -31.11 -34.08 6.28
CA GLN A 219 -30.45 -32.80 6.00
C GLN A 219 -28.92 -32.91 6.07
N ASN A 220 -28.38 -33.64 7.06
CA ASN A 220 -26.94 -33.90 7.14
C ASN A 220 -26.42 -34.67 5.92
N LEU A 221 -27.18 -35.67 5.45
CA LEU A 221 -26.80 -36.45 4.27
C LEU A 221 -26.81 -35.56 3.01
N ASP A 222 -27.82 -34.71 2.86
CA ASP A 222 -27.90 -33.77 1.74
C ASP A 222 -26.80 -32.70 1.78
N VAL A 223 -26.48 -32.15 2.96
CA VAL A 223 -25.33 -31.25 3.14
C VAL A 223 -24.03 -31.97 2.80
N GLN A 224 -23.84 -33.22 3.24
CA GLN A 224 -22.65 -34.01 2.87
C GLN A 224 -22.57 -34.27 1.37
N ARG A 225 -23.69 -34.55 0.69
CA ARG A 225 -23.72 -34.69 -0.78
C ARG A 225 -23.32 -33.39 -1.46
N ARG A 226 -23.88 -32.25 -1.01
CA ARG A 226 -23.54 -30.91 -1.52
C ARG A 226 -22.07 -30.55 -1.29
N ILE A 227 -21.53 -30.86 -0.11
CA ILE A 227 -20.11 -30.67 0.19
C ILE A 227 -19.27 -31.51 -0.76
N LYS A 228 -19.61 -32.80 -0.96
CA LYS A 228 -18.88 -33.66 -1.91
C LYS A 228 -18.93 -33.12 -3.34
N THR A 229 -20.08 -32.60 -3.80
CA THR A 229 -20.18 -32.02 -5.14
C THR A 229 -19.37 -30.74 -5.27
N VAL A 230 -19.45 -29.83 -4.28
CA VAL A 230 -18.71 -28.57 -4.31
C VAL A 230 -17.21 -28.80 -4.12
N SER A 231 -16.80 -29.72 -3.26
CA SER A 231 -15.38 -30.08 -3.06
C SER A 231 -14.77 -30.73 -4.30
N ALA A 232 -15.57 -31.49 -5.07
CA ALA A 232 -15.13 -32.04 -6.34
C ALA A 232 -14.96 -30.96 -7.42
N GLN A 233 -15.73 -29.86 -7.35
CA GLN A 233 -15.64 -28.71 -8.26
C GLN A 233 -14.57 -27.69 -7.86
N LEU A 234 -14.13 -27.68 -6.61
CA LEU A 234 -13.11 -26.77 -6.09
C LEU A 234 -11.80 -26.74 -6.90
N PRO A 235 -11.21 -27.88 -7.32
CA PRO A 235 -10.01 -27.85 -8.15
C PRO A 235 -10.25 -27.22 -9.53
N ASP A 236 -11.37 -27.53 -10.20
CA ASP A 236 -11.70 -26.91 -11.50
C ASP A 236 -11.92 -25.40 -11.37
N LEU A 237 -12.61 -24.95 -10.32
CA LEU A 237 -12.76 -23.51 -10.05
C LEU A 237 -11.42 -22.85 -9.73
N HIS A 238 -10.55 -23.52 -8.98
CA HIS A 238 -9.20 -23.02 -8.71
C HIS A 238 -8.38 -22.90 -10.00
N ASP A 239 -8.41 -23.92 -10.86
CA ASP A 239 -7.73 -23.93 -12.16
C ASP A 239 -8.26 -22.83 -13.09
N ARG A 240 -9.57 -22.57 -13.07
CA ARG A 240 -10.17 -21.43 -13.81
C ARG A 240 -9.71 -20.09 -13.26
N VAL A 241 -9.62 -19.94 -11.94
CA VAL A 241 -9.12 -18.70 -11.31
C VAL A 241 -7.65 -18.49 -11.62
N THR A 242 -6.83 -19.55 -11.62
CA THR A 242 -5.41 -19.44 -11.98
C THR A 242 -5.24 -19.16 -13.48
N ALA A 243 -6.05 -19.76 -14.35
CA ALA A 243 -6.08 -19.44 -15.78
C ALA A 243 -6.50 -17.99 -16.06
N LEU A 244 -7.54 -17.50 -15.35
CA LEU A 244 -7.97 -16.10 -15.43
C LEU A 244 -6.93 -15.14 -14.87
N ALA A 245 -6.26 -15.48 -13.78
CA ALA A 245 -5.16 -14.69 -13.25
C ALA A 245 -3.98 -14.62 -14.24
N ALA A 246 -3.70 -15.72 -14.94
CA ALA A 246 -2.69 -15.76 -15.99
C ALA A 246 -3.08 -14.93 -17.23
N SER A 247 -4.36 -14.91 -17.62
CA SER A 247 -4.84 -14.08 -18.72
C SER A 247 -4.94 -12.59 -18.38
N VAL A 248 -5.13 -12.24 -17.10
CA VAL A 248 -5.13 -10.83 -16.63
C VAL A 248 -3.71 -10.31 -16.44
N ALA A 249 -2.72 -11.19 -16.24
CA ALA A 249 -1.31 -10.83 -16.15
C ALA A 249 -0.66 -10.48 -17.51
N THR A 250 -1.35 -10.66 -18.63
CA THR A 250 -0.86 -10.17 -19.93
C THR A 250 -1.03 -8.64 -20.02
N PRO A 251 0.00 -7.92 -20.47
CA PRO A 251 -0.01 -6.47 -20.40
C PRO A 251 -0.88 -5.87 -21.51
N HIS A 252 -1.93 -5.16 -21.08
CA HIS A 252 -2.88 -4.34 -21.84
C HIS A 252 -3.91 -5.16 -22.65
N PRO A 253 -5.22 -4.98 -22.41
CA PRO A 253 -6.25 -5.58 -23.26
C PRO A 253 -6.01 -5.10 -24.69
N ALA A 254 -5.88 -6.03 -25.63
CA ALA A 254 -5.75 -5.66 -27.02
C ALA A 254 -7.06 -4.96 -27.43
N ILE A 255 -6.98 -3.99 -28.35
CA ILE A 255 -8.16 -3.27 -28.83
C ILE A 255 -9.22 -4.24 -29.37
N GLY A 256 -8.81 -5.39 -29.91
CA GLY A 256 -9.70 -6.48 -30.32
C GLY A 256 -10.53 -7.06 -29.17
N ASP A 257 -9.92 -7.30 -28.00
CA ASP A 257 -10.59 -7.83 -26.82
C ASP A 257 -11.66 -6.84 -26.30
N VAL A 258 -11.39 -5.54 -26.41
CA VAL A 258 -12.34 -4.48 -26.03
C VAL A 258 -13.54 -4.45 -26.99
N ILE A 259 -13.30 -4.63 -28.28
CA ILE A 259 -14.38 -4.67 -29.30
C ILE A 259 -15.27 -5.90 -29.10
N GLU A 260 -14.68 -7.06 -28.81
CA GLU A 260 -15.46 -8.28 -28.52
C GLU A 260 -16.30 -8.13 -27.24
N LEU A 261 -15.73 -7.55 -26.18
CA LEU A 261 -16.46 -7.24 -24.96
C LEU A 261 -17.59 -6.22 -25.20
N GLU A 262 -17.37 -5.20 -26.03
CA GLU A 262 -18.40 -4.23 -26.40
C GLU A 262 -19.57 -4.91 -27.13
N GLN A 263 -19.29 -5.80 -28.07
CA GLN A 263 -20.32 -6.56 -28.79
C GLN A 263 -21.13 -7.46 -27.85
N GLN A 264 -20.46 -8.14 -26.91
CA GLN A 264 -21.14 -8.96 -25.90
C GLN A 264 -22.02 -8.10 -24.97
N TYR A 265 -21.54 -6.94 -24.55
CA TYR A 265 -22.30 -6.00 -23.74
C TYR A 265 -23.53 -5.48 -24.47
N GLN A 266 -23.41 -5.13 -25.75
CA GLN A 266 -24.54 -4.70 -26.59
C GLN A 266 -25.59 -5.81 -26.74
N ALA A 267 -25.17 -7.06 -26.92
CA ALA A 267 -26.08 -8.20 -26.96
C ALA A 267 -26.83 -8.40 -25.63
N LEU A 268 -26.13 -8.23 -24.50
CA LEU A 268 -26.75 -8.32 -23.18
C LEU A 268 -27.76 -7.18 -22.94
N LEU A 269 -27.45 -5.96 -23.36
CA LEU A 269 -28.40 -4.84 -23.30
C LEU A 269 -29.65 -5.09 -24.13
N PHE A 270 -29.50 -5.67 -25.33
CA PHE A 270 -30.63 -6.06 -26.14
C PHE A 270 -31.50 -7.08 -25.41
N HIS A 271 -30.89 -8.10 -24.80
CA HIS A 271 -31.64 -9.13 -24.08
C HIS A 271 -32.30 -8.60 -22.79
N VAL A 272 -31.65 -7.70 -22.05
CA VAL A 272 -32.25 -7.02 -20.89
C VAL A 272 -33.45 -6.19 -21.33
N ARG A 273 -33.33 -5.49 -22.46
CA ARG A 273 -34.45 -4.72 -23.03
C ARG A 273 -35.61 -5.64 -23.41
N GLU A 274 -35.34 -6.74 -24.08
CA GLU A 274 -36.35 -7.74 -24.45
C GLU A 274 -37.06 -8.31 -23.21
N LEU A 275 -36.30 -8.72 -22.18
CA LEU A 275 -36.88 -9.19 -20.91
C LEU A 275 -37.68 -8.09 -20.20
N SER A 276 -37.24 -6.84 -20.29
CA SER A 276 -37.98 -5.71 -19.72
C SER A 276 -39.30 -5.45 -20.46
N GLU A 277 -39.33 -5.61 -21.78
CA GLU A 277 -40.53 -5.51 -22.60
C GLU A 277 -41.49 -6.68 -22.31
N GLN A 278 -40.96 -7.90 -22.12
CA GLN A 278 -41.73 -9.06 -21.69
C GLN A 278 -42.31 -8.89 -20.28
N LEU A 279 -41.54 -8.37 -19.33
CA LEU A 279 -42.03 -8.04 -17.97
C LEU A 279 -43.09 -6.94 -18.01
N ALA A 280 -42.90 -5.90 -18.84
CA ALA A 280 -43.90 -4.85 -19.03
C ALA A 280 -45.21 -5.42 -19.61
N ALA A 281 -45.13 -6.29 -20.62
CA ALA A 281 -46.29 -6.96 -21.20
C ALA A 281 -47.02 -7.85 -20.18
N LEU A 282 -46.28 -8.64 -19.40
CA LEU A 282 -46.86 -9.48 -18.32
C LEU A 282 -47.52 -8.63 -17.22
N SER A 283 -46.92 -7.49 -16.86
CA SER A 283 -47.49 -6.57 -15.85
C SER A 283 -48.79 -5.91 -16.33
N GLN A 284 -48.91 -5.61 -17.64
CA GLN A 284 -50.15 -5.05 -18.22
C GLN A 284 -51.25 -6.11 -18.37
N GLN A 285 -50.88 -7.38 -18.55
CA GLN A 285 -51.82 -8.48 -18.70
C GLN A 285 -52.37 -8.97 -17.35
N GLY A 286 -51.62 -8.80 -16.26
CA GLY A 286 -52.09 -9.05 -14.89
C GLY A 286 -52.96 -7.94 -14.28
N ALA A 287 -53.15 -6.81 -14.97
CA ALA A 287 -53.97 -5.68 -14.53
C ALA A 287 -55.35 -5.58 -15.26
N ARG A 288 -55.71 -6.59 -16.06
CA ARG A 288 -57.04 -6.76 -16.67
C ARG A 288 -57.79 -7.91 -15.99
#